data_AF-A0A067LHZ2-F1
#
_entry.id   AF-A0A067LHZ2-F1
#
_cell.length_a   1.000
_cell.length_b   1.000
_cell.length_c   1.000
_cell.angle_alpha   90.00
_cell.angle_beta   90.00
_cell.angle_gamma   90.00
#
_symmetry.space_group_name_H-M   'P 1'
#
loop_
_entity.id
_entity.type
_entity.pdbx_description
1 polymer ?
#
loop_
_entity_poly.entity_id
_entity_poly.type
_entity_poly.pdbx_seq_one_letter_code
_entity_poly.pdbx_strand_id
1 'polypeptide(L)'
;MLFGRNKLQNPRKRRLEIQPRSALLFDDDMVIRALRPGSRILLYDVEKIMAPNLLVLREIGMTQSLINMLLTYHSSLICHKVDKFRDKVKEVINMGFCPTKTKFVHALHAIISISESNWQHKIELYGRYGWSKDEMLSVFKKHPLCMTLSEKKIIGVMDFLVNFMDMKPSKIAASPYLFTSSLKKRIIPRGLVIKTLILKGVLEKNINFYSVLVLTDKCFLERYVDKHKEHIPYLFDVFEGKGRMYSQELGFQYGQ
;
A
#
# COMPACT_ATOMS: atom_id res chain seq x y z
N MET A 1 -61.15 19.35 -26.68
CA MET A 1 -60.05 19.96 -25.90
C MET A 1 -59.04 18.87 -25.54
N LEU A 2 -57.76 19.14 -25.77
CA LEU A 2 -56.52 18.56 -25.21
C LEU A 2 -56.54 17.12 -24.64
N PHE A 3 -55.71 16.26 -25.27
CA PHE A 3 -55.31 14.94 -24.78
C PHE A 3 -54.65 14.98 -23.39
N GLY A 4 -54.88 13.92 -22.60
CA GLY A 4 -54.30 13.75 -21.27
C GLY A 4 -52.78 13.60 -21.27
N ARG A 5 -52.12 14.22 -20.28
CA ARG A 5 -50.65 14.29 -20.18
C ARG A 5 -50.02 12.93 -19.85
N ASN A 6 -48.95 12.61 -20.57
CA ASN A 6 -47.97 11.58 -20.21
C ASN A 6 -47.53 11.71 -18.74
N LYS A 7 -47.72 10.65 -17.94
CA LYS A 7 -46.92 10.41 -16.73
C LYS A 7 -45.85 9.37 -17.06
N LEU A 8 -44.65 9.86 -17.34
CA LEU A 8 -43.44 9.05 -17.51
C LEU A 8 -43.28 8.12 -16.30
N GLN A 9 -43.27 6.81 -16.55
CA GLN A 9 -42.93 5.83 -15.52
C GLN A 9 -41.47 6.05 -15.10
N ASN A 10 -41.26 6.44 -13.85
CA ASN A 10 -39.92 6.62 -13.30
C ASN A 10 -39.21 5.25 -13.19
N PRO A 11 -38.08 5.02 -13.89
CA PRO A 11 -37.41 3.71 -13.91
C PRO A 11 -36.82 3.30 -12.54
N ARG A 12 -36.81 4.20 -11.54
CA ARG A 12 -36.27 3.94 -10.18
C ARG A 12 -37.15 3.05 -9.29
N LYS A 13 -38.32 2.57 -9.74
CA LYS A 13 -39.26 1.77 -8.90
C LYS A 13 -39.51 0.32 -9.33
N ARG A 14 -38.69 -0.27 -10.23
CA ARG A 14 -38.79 -1.71 -10.62
C ARG A 14 -37.52 -2.54 -10.37
N ARG A 15 -36.90 -2.40 -9.20
CA ARG A 15 -35.84 -3.29 -8.68
C ARG A 15 -35.83 -3.37 -7.14
N LEU A 16 -36.91 -3.90 -6.54
CA LEU A 16 -36.90 -4.30 -5.12
C LEU A 16 -37.71 -5.57 -4.80
N GLU A 17 -38.44 -6.17 -5.75
CA GLU A 17 -39.27 -7.36 -5.52
C GLU A 17 -38.88 -8.53 -6.42
N ILE A 18 -37.67 -9.07 -6.22
CA ILE A 18 -37.39 -10.50 -6.43
C ILE A 18 -36.37 -10.92 -5.36
N GLN A 19 -36.77 -11.70 -4.36
CA GLN A 19 -35.81 -12.47 -3.54
C GLN A 19 -35.64 -13.86 -4.15
N PRO A 20 -34.42 -14.19 -4.62
CA PRO A 20 -33.94 -15.56 -4.51
C PRO A 20 -32.41 -15.65 -4.32
N ARG A 21 -31.96 -16.31 -3.24
CA ARG A 21 -30.54 -16.69 -2.95
C ARG A 21 -29.51 -15.56 -2.79
N SER A 22 -29.71 -14.34 -3.29
CA SER A 22 -28.75 -13.23 -3.19
C SER A 22 -28.51 -12.75 -1.74
N ALA A 23 -29.50 -12.86 -0.86
CA ALA A 23 -29.43 -12.48 0.56
C ALA A 23 -28.37 -13.22 1.40
N LEU A 24 -27.87 -14.36 0.92
CA LEU A 24 -26.77 -15.11 1.58
C LEU A 24 -25.37 -14.60 1.18
N LEU A 25 -25.27 -13.72 0.18
CA LEU A 25 -23.99 -13.32 -0.42
C LEU A 25 -23.53 -11.94 0.02
N PHE A 26 -24.48 -11.04 0.29
CA PHE A 26 -24.26 -9.73 0.88
C PHE A 26 -25.25 -9.53 2.03
N ASP A 27 -24.76 -9.25 3.24
CA ASP A 27 -25.58 -8.55 4.23
C ASP A 27 -25.71 -7.07 3.84
N ASP A 28 -26.73 -6.37 4.36
CA ASP A 28 -27.00 -4.95 4.04
C ASP A 28 -25.78 -4.05 4.31
N ASP A 29 -24.98 -4.44 5.31
CA ASP A 29 -23.77 -3.77 5.75
C ASP A 29 -22.63 -3.91 4.72
N MET A 30 -22.51 -5.08 4.07
CA MET A 30 -21.63 -5.33 2.92
C MET A 30 -22.07 -4.51 1.71
N VAL A 31 -23.39 -4.36 1.48
CA VAL A 31 -23.93 -3.49 0.42
C VAL A 31 -23.57 -2.03 0.70
N ILE A 32 -23.78 -1.53 1.92
CA ILE A 32 -23.42 -0.16 2.32
C ILE A 32 -21.91 0.10 2.14
N ARG A 33 -21.05 -0.84 2.56
CA ARG A 33 -19.59 -0.75 2.35
C ARG A 33 -19.21 -0.70 0.86
N ALA A 34 -19.86 -1.53 0.03
CA ALA A 34 -19.65 -1.58 -1.42
C ALA A 34 -20.10 -0.30 -2.15
N LEU A 35 -21.20 0.32 -1.70
CA LEU A 35 -21.84 1.50 -2.33
C LEU A 35 -21.29 2.86 -1.85
N ARG A 36 -20.15 2.88 -1.13
CA ARG A 36 -19.52 4.11 -0.62
C ARG A 36 -19.30 5.16 -1.75
N PRO A 37 -19.54 6.46 -1.53
CA PRO A 37 -19.32 7.50 -2.55
C PRO A 37 -17.91 7.45 -3.16
N GLY A 38 -17.83 7.53 -4.49
CA GLY A 38 -16.60 7.33 -5.27
C GLY A 38 -16.29 5.87 -5.63
N SER A 39 -17.04 4.90 -5.10
CA SER A 39 -16.91 3.49 -5.48
C SER A 39 -17.35 3.27 -6.93
N ARG A 40 -16.47 2.68 -7.75
CA ARG A 40 -16.81 2.27 -9.13
C ARG A 40 -17.82 1.12 -9.19
N ILE A 41 -18.19 0.51 -8.06
CA ILE A 41 -19.14 -0.60 -7.97
C ILE A 41 -20.50 -0.27 -8.62
N LEU A 42 -20.95 0.98 -8.54
CA LEU A 42 -22.20 1.43 -9.20
C LEU A 42 -22.19 1.27 -10.73
N LEU A 43 -21.03 1.01 -11.35
CA LEU A 43 -20.89 0.74 -12.79
C LEU A 43 -20.97 -0.77 -13.15
N TYR A 44 -21.06 -1.65 -12.14
CA TYR A 44 -20.98 -3.11 -12.33
C TYR A 44 -22.24 -3.81 -11.81
N ASP A 45 -22.61 -4.92 -12.46
CA ASP A 45 -23.72 -5.76 -12.03
C ASP A 45 -23.30 -6.56 -10.77
N VAL A 46 -23.79 -6.11 -9.61
CA VAL A 46 -23.46 -6.68 -8.28
C VAL A 46 -23.79 -8.17 -8.22
N GLU A 47 -24.94 -8.58 -8.77
CA GLU A 47 -25.42 -9.96 -8.73
C GLU A 47 -24.64 -10.86 -9.69
N LYS A 48 -24.31 -10.37 -10.90
CA LYS A 48 -23.63 -11.18 -11.93
C LYS A 48 -22.11 -11.20 -11.82
N ILE A 49 -21.49 -10.21 -11.16
CA ILE A 49 -20.03 -10.07 -11.10
C ILE A 49 -19.52 -10.22 -9.66
N MET A 50 -20.06 -9.44 -8.72
CA MET A 50 -19.49 -9.38 -7.37
C MET A 50 -19.90 -10.57 -6.52
N ALA A 51 -21.16 -11.01 -6.60
CA ALA A 51 -21.65 -12.15 -5.82
C ALA A 51 -20.90 -13.46 -6.12
N PRO A 52 -20.62 -13.82 -7.40
CA PRO A 52 -19.75 -14.95 -7.74
C PRO A 52 -18.31 -14.78 -7.25
N ASN A 53 -17.73 -13.58 -7.33
CA ASN A 53 -16.37 -13.34 -6.82
C ASN A 53 -16.29 -13.47 -5.30
N LEU A 54 -17.32 -13.04 -4.56
CA LEU A 54 -17.41 -13.28 -3.11
C LEU A 54 -17.60 -14.77 -2.77
N LEU A 55 -18.35 -15.52 -3.59
CA LEU A 55 -18.44 -16.98 -3.46
C LEU A 55 -17.07 -17.64 -3.61
N VAL A 56 -16.28 -17.28 -4.63
CA VAL A 56 -14.90 -17.78 -4.81
C VAL A 56 -14.04 -17.54 -3.56
N LEU A 57 -14.15 -16.36 -2.93
CA LEU A 57 -13.41 -16.05 -1.70
C LEU A 57 -13.89 -16.89 -0.51
N ARG A 58 -15.20 -17.16 -0.38
CA ARG A 58 -15.73 -18.04 0.66
C ARG A 58 -15.35 -19.51 0.44
N GLU A 59 -15.39 -19.99 -0.80
CA GLU A 59 -14.98 -21.34 -1.23
C GLU A 59 -13.54 -21.67 -0.80
N ILE A 60 -12.61 -20.71 -0.90
CA ILE A 60 -11.20 -20.88 -0.48
C ILE A 60 -10.98 -20.69 1.04
N GLY A 61 -12.05 -20.57 1.83
CA GLY A 61 -11.99 -20.42 3.29
C GLY A 61 -11.58 -19.03 3.78
N MET A 62 -11.75 -17.97 2.98
CA MET A 62 -11.46 -16.61 3.42
C MET A 62 -12.48 -16.15 4.49
N THR A 63 -11.99 -15.64 5.62
CA THR A 63 -12.85 -15.22 6.73
C THR A 63 -13.66 -13.97 6.37
N GLN A 64 -14.88 -13.85 6.92
CA GLN A 64 -15.76 -12.71 6.67
C GLN A 64 -15.12 -11.36 7.07
N SER A 65 -14.24 -11.32 8.07
CA SER A 65 -13.47 -10.13 8.43
C SER A 65 -12.50 -9.67 7.34
N LEU A 66 -11.84 -10.60 6.64
CA LEU A 66 -10.97 -10.29 5.51
C LEU A 66 -11.78 -9.92 4.25
N ILE A 67 -12.95 -10.52 4.07
CA ILE A 67 -13.89 -10.12 3.00
C ILE A 67 -14.36 -8.67 3.24
N ASN A 68 -14.76 -8.32 4.47
CA ASN A 68 -15.14 -6.96 4.84
C ASN A 68 -13.97 -5.96 4.67
N MET A 69 -12.73 -6.37 4.98
CA MET A 69 -11.54 -5.57 4.69
C MET A 69 -11.37 -5.32 3.18
N LEU A 70 -11.50 -6.36 2.35
CA LEU A 70 -11.42 -6.23 0.90
C LEU A 70 -12.52 -5.30 0.36
N LEU A 71 -13.77 -5.45 0.82
CA LEU A 71 -14.87 -4.54 0.47
C LEU A 71 -14.63 -3.08 0.90
N THR A 72 -13.95 -2.87 2.01
CA THR A 72 -13.73 -1.52 2.58
C THR A 72 -12.60 -0.76 1.87
N TYR A 73 -11.51 -1.45 1.53
CA TYR A 73 -10.27 -0.82 1.04
C TYR A 73 -9.97 -1.12 -0.44
N HIS A 74 -10.51 -2.20 -0.99
CA HIS A 74 -10.18 -2.73 -2.32
C HIS A 74 -11.44 -3.18 -3.08
N SER A 75 -12.53 -2.43 -2.94
CA SER A 75 -13.87 -2.81 -3.40
C SER A 75 -13.95 -3.10 -4.90
N SER A 76 -13.10 -2.47 -5.71
CA SER A 76 -12.99 -2.68 -7.16
C SER A 76 -12.43 -4.05 -7.57
N LEU A 77 -11.76 -4.79 -6.67
CA LEU A 77 -11.16 -6.09 -7.01
C LEU A 77 -12.24 -7.11 -7.38
N ILE A 78 -13.35 -7.14 -6.65
CA ILE A 78 -14.48 -8.05 -6.93
C ILE A 78 -15.37 -7.62 -8.10
N CYS A 79 -15.04 -6.53 -8.79
CA CYS A 79 -15.68 -6.12 -10.04
C CYS A 79 -15.03 -6.73 -11.30
N HIS A 80 -14.00 -7.58 -11.15
CA HIS A 80 -13.36 -8.26 -12.27
C HIS A 80 -14.25 -9.39 -12.82
N LYS A 81 -14.08 -9.72 -14.12
CA LYS A 81 -14.75 -10.88 -14.73
C LYS A 81 -14.43 -12.14 -13.91
N VAL A 82 -15.47 -12.94 -13.62
CA VAL A 82 -15.41 -14.03 -12.64
C VAL A 82 -14.29 -15.03 -12.92
N ASP A 83 -14.11 -15.43 -14.18
CA ASP A 83 -13.06 -16.38 -14.58
C ASP A 83 -11.66 -15.80 -14.31
N LYS A 84 -11.42 -14.56 -14.75
CA LYS A 84 -10.15 -13.86 -14.52
C LYS A 84 -9.87 -13.63 -13.03
N PHE A 85 -10.91 -13.37 -12.23
CA PHE A 85 -10.78 -13.23 -10.79
C PHE A 85 -10.42 -14.57 -10.14
N ARG A 86 -11.09 -15.67 -10.53
CA ARG A 86 -10.80 -17.03 -10.07
C ARG A 86 -9.36 -17.43 -10.40
N ASP A 87 -8.86 -17.08 -11.59
CA ASP A 87 -7.47 -17.36 -11.98
C ASP A 87 -6.46 -16.55 -11.17
N LYS A 88 -6.71 -15.26 -10.90
CA LYS A 88 -5.85 -14.47 -9.99
C LYS A 88 -5.90 -14.95 -8.54
N VAL A 89 -7.04 -15.47 -8.08
CA VAL A 89 -7.14 -16.15 -6.77
C VAL A 89 -6.27 -17.41 -6.74
N LYS A 90 -6.33 -18.28 -7.76
CA LYS A 90 -5.47 -19.47 -7.87
C LYS A 90 -3.99 -19.08 -7.92
N GLU A 91 -3.62 -18.05 -8.69
CA GLU A 91 -2.25 -17.55 -8.80
C GLU A 91 -1.68 -17.15 -7.42
N VAL A 92 -2.45 -16.41 -6.61
CA VAL A 92 -2.04 -16.02 -5.25
C VAL A 92 -1.96 -17.22 -4.29
N ILE A 93 -2.83 -18.22 -4.44
CA ILE A 93 -2.74 -19.49 -3.68
C ILE A 93 -1.49 -20.29 -4.09
N ASN A 94 -1.17 -20.37 -5.39
CA ASN A 94 -0.01 -21.08 -5.93
C ASN A 94 1.32 -20.40 -5.54
N MET A 95 1.32 -19.07 -5.41
CA MET A 95 2.40 -18.32 -4.75
C MET A 95 2.51 -18.61 -3.24
N GLY A 96 1.65 -19.47 -2.68
CA GLY A 96 1.64 -19.96 -1.30
C GLY A 96 1.04 -19.01 -0.28
N PHE A 97 0.17 -18.07 -0.66
CA PHE A 97 -0.47 -17.17 0.30
C PHE A 97 -1.71 -17.85 0.91
N CYS A 98 -1.78 -17.90 2.25
CA CYS A 98 -2.90 -18.51 2.96
C CYS A 98 -4.14 -17.59 2.95
N PRO A 99 -5.31 -18.03 2.43
CA PRO A 99 -6.53 -17.20 2.35
C PRO A 99 -7.04 -16.62 3.67
N THR A 100 -6.70 -17.24 4.80
CA THR A 100 -7.10 -16.79 6.15
C THR A 100 -6.21 -15.67 6.74
N LYS A 101 -5.26 -15.12 5.97
CA LYS A 101 -4.31 -14.10 6.43
C LYS A 101 -4.42 -12.80 5.63
N THR A 102 -4.30 -11.65 6.28
CA THR A 102 -4.30 -10.31 5.67
C THR A 102 -3.34 -10.16 4.48
N LYS A 103 -2.20 -10.86 4.49
CA LYS A 103 -1.25 -10.87 3.36
C LYS A 103 -1.87 -11.37 2.05
N PHE A 104 -2.89 -12.24 2.10
CA PHE A 104 -3.64 -12.69 0.93
C PHE A 104 -4.40 -11.53 0.28
N VAL A 105 -5.09 -10.69 1.06
CA VAL A 105 -5.78 -9.49 0.56
C VAL A 105 -4.81 -8.57 -0.16
N HIS A 106 -3.65 -8.30 0.47
CA HIS A 106 -2.61 -7.45 -0.12
C HIS A 106 -1.97 -8.04 -1.38
N ALA A 107 -1.76 -9.36 -1.43
CA ALA A 107 -1.23 -10.05 -2.61
C ALA A 107 -2.23 -10.04 -3.77
N LEU A 108 -3.50 -10.36 -3.48
CA LEU A 108 -4.59 -10.33 -4.47
C LEU A 108 -4.78 -8.91 -5.03
N HIS A 109 -4.71 -7.87 -4.19
CA HIS A 109 -4.70 -6.48 -4.62
C HIS A 109 -3.52 -6.20 -5.59
N ALA A 110 -2.30 -6.55 -5.22
CA ALA A 110 -1.13 -6.31 -6.06
C ALA A 110 -1.21 -7.05 -7.41
N ILE A 111 -1.60 -8.33 -7.40
CA ILE A 111 -1.68 -9.19 -8.59
C ILE A 111 -2.81 -8.78 -9.55
N ILE A 112 -3.92 -8.23 -9.04
CA ILE A 112 -5.01 -7.72 -9.89
C ILE A 112 -4.73 -6.30 -10.40
N SER A 113 -4.15 -5.42 -9.59
CA SER A 113 -3.99 -3.99 -9.92
C SER A 113 -2.78 -3.66 -10.79
N ILE A 114 -1.90 -4.61 -11.09
CA ILE A 114 -0.65 -4.38 -11.82
C ILE A 114 -0.65 -5.22 -13.09
N SER A 115 -0.40 -4.61 -14.26
CA SER A 115 -0.18 -5.34 -15.51
C SER A 115 1.13 -6.11 -15.48
N GLU A 116 1.22 -7.20 -16.24
CA GLU A 116 2.45 -7.99 -16.34
C GLU A 116 3.66 -7.16 -16.80
N SER A 117 3.45 -6.22 -17.72
CA SER A 117 4.48 -5.24 -18.13
C SER A 117 4.99 -4.39 -16.96
N ASN A 118 4.08 -3.82 -16.17
CA ASN A 118 4.43 -2.99 -15.01
C ASN A 118 5.05 -3.83 -13.88
N TRP A 119 4.70 -5.11 -13.80
CA TRP A 119 5.29 -6.05 -12.85
C TRP A 119 6.77 -6.33 -13.19
N GLN A 120 7.07 -6.66 -14.45
CA GLN A 120 8.46 -6.85 -14.90
C GLN A 120 9.26 -5.54 -14.78
N HIS A 121 8.68 -4.40 -15.17
CA HIS A 121 9.34 -3.11 -15.02
C HIS A 121 9.68 -2.77 -13.56
N LYS A 122 8.83 -3.14 -12.60
CA LYS A 122 9.13 -2.97 -11.16
C LYS A 122 10.24 -3.91 -10.68
N ILE A 123 10.28 -5.15 -11.17
CA ILE A 123 11.40 -6.07 -10.90
C ILE A 123 12.72 -5.46 -11.39
N GLU A 124 12.75 -4.95 -12.63
CA GLU A 124 13.93 -4.25 -13.18
C GLU A 124 14.30 -3.01 -12.36
N LEU A 125 13.31 -2.20 -11.96
CA LEU A 125 13.53 -0.99 -11.17
C LEU A 125 14.16 -1.29 -9.80
N TYR A 126 13.67 -2.31 -9.09
CA TYR A 126 14.31 -2.78 -7.86
C TYR A 126 15.70 -3.40 -8.15
N GLY A 127 15.85 -4.11 -9.28
CA GLY A 127 17.11 -4.70 -9.72
C GLY A 127 18.24 -3.71 -9.97
N ARG A 128 17.92 -2.47 -10.39
CA ARG A 128 18.91 -1.36 -10.51
C ARG A 128 19.60 -1.02 -9.19
N TYR A 129 18.98 -1.33 -8.05
CA TYR A 129 19.56 -1.18 -6.72
C TYR A 129 20.14 -2.50 -6.17
N GLY A 130 20.39 -3.50 -7.02
CA GLY A 130 21.08 -4.74 -6.65
C GLY A 130 20.21 -5.82 -5.99
N TRP A 131 18.88 -5.77 -6.13
CA TRP A 131 18.03 -6.92 -5.78
C TRP A 131 17.94 -7.93 -6.92
N SER A 132 18.18 -9.20 -6.61
CA SER A 132 17.85 -10.33 -7.49
C SER A 132 16.33 -10.51 -7.65
N LYS A 133 15.92 -11.26 -8.68
CA LYS A 133 14.49 -11.63 -8.86
C LYS A 133 13.96 -12.41 -7.65
N ASP A 134 14.77 -13.30 -7.08
CA ASP A 134 14.39 -14.12 -5.92
C ASP A 134 14.28 -13.30 -4.62
N GLU A 135 15.15 -12.32 -4.41
CA GLU A 135 14.99 -11.34 -3.33
C GLU A 135 13.71 -10.51 -3.51
N MET A 136 13.38 -10.10 -4.74
CA MET A 136 12.14 -9.39 -5.03
C MET A 136 10.91 -10.27 -4.70
N LEU A 137 10.91 -11.54 -5.09
CA LEU A 137 9.86 -12.50 -4.73
C LEU A 137 9.76 -12.71 -3.20
N SER A 138 10.89 -12.80 -2.50
CA SER A 138 10.96 -12.88 -1.03
C SER A 138 10.40 -11.62 -0.36
N VAL A 139 10.71 -10.43 -0.89
CA VAL A 139 10.17 -9.13 -0.47
C VAL A 139 8.66 -9.06 -0.69
N PHE A 140 8.18 -9.43 -1.88
CA PHE A 140 6.76 -9.51 -2.19
C PHE A 140 6.02 -10.46 -1.24
N LYS A 141 6.62 -11.62 -0.93
CA LYS A 141 6.07 -12.59 0.03
C LYS A 141 5.93 -12.02 1.45
N LYS A 142 6.88 -11.16 1.86
CA LYS A 142 6.84 -10.46 3.15
C LYS A 142 5.81 -9.34 3.16
N HIS A 143 5.82 -8.48 2.14
CA HIS A 143 4.99 -7.26 2.04
C HIS A 143 4.52 -7.01 0.59
N PRO A 144 3.38 -7.60 0.16
CA PRO A 144 2.95 -7.56 -1.24
C PRO A 144 2.71 -6.16 -1.83
N LEU A 145 2.37 -5.19 -0.97
CA LEU A 145 2.09 -3.82 -1.39
C LEU A 145 3.33 -3.07 -1.92
N CYS A 146 4.55 -3.60 -1.75
CA CYS A 146 5.76 -3.03 -2.37
C CYS A 146 5.63 -2.89 -3.90
N MET A 147 4.89 -3.81 -4.56
CA MET A 147 4.66 -3.78 -5.99
C MET A 147 3.60 -2.73 -6.38
N THR A 148 2.70 -2.35 -5.48
CA THR A 148 1.67 -1.32 -5.74
C THR A 148 2.18 0.12 -5.62
N LEU A 149 3.44 0.33 -5.21
CA LEU A 149 4.04 1.65 -5.06
C LEU A 149 4.29 2.31 -6.42
N SER A 150 4.13 3.63 -6.49
CA SER A 150 4.55 4.40 -7.66
C SER A 150 6.07 4.39 -7.82
N GLU A 151 6.57 4.51 -9.05
CA GLU A 151 8.01 4.50 -9.33
C GLU A 151 8.73 5.66 -8.62
N LYS A 152 8.15 6.87 -8.62
CA LYS A 152 8.64 8.03 -7.84
C LYS A 152 8.79 7.72 -6.34
N LYS A 153 7.94 6.83 -5.79
CA LYS A 153 8.02 6.38 -4.39
C LYS A 153 9.07 5.28 -4.20
N ILE A 154 9.26 4.38 -5.17
CA ILE A 154 10.31 3.34 -5.14
C ILE A 154 11.68 4.00 -5.24
N ILE A 155 11.92 4.76 -6.31
CA ILE A 155 13.18 5.49 -6.61
C ILE A 155 13.58 6.36 -5.42
N GLY A 156 12.73 7.29 -5.00
CA GLY A 156 13.08 8.23 -3.93
C GLY A 156 13.29 7.58 -2.55
N VAL A 157 12.75 6.39 -2.29
CA VAL A 157 13.09 5.62 -1.08
C VAL A 157 14.41 4.89 -1.26
N MET A 158 14.62 4.23 -2.39
CA MET A 158 15.84 3.46 -2.64
C MET A 158 17.07 4.36 -2.77
N ASP A 159 16.99 5.49 -3.47
CA ASP A 159 18.08 6.48 -3.52
C ASP A 159 18.46 6.97 -2.12
N PHE A 160 17.46 7.33 -1.31
CA PHE A 160 17.70 7.83 0.03
C PHE A 160 18.30 6.76 0.96
N LEU A 161 17.81 5.52 0.92
CA LEU A 161 18.29 4.46 1.79
C LEU A 161 19.65 3.90 1.32
N VAL A 162 19.82 3.62 0.02
CA VAL A 162 21.06 3.03 -0.51
C VAL A 162 22.16 4.08 -0.62
N ASN A 163 21.90 5.21 -1.30
CA ASN A 163 22.96 6.15 -1.69
C ASN A 163 23.28 7.17 -0.60
N PHE A 164 22.32 7.53 0.26
CA PHE A 164 22.52 8.52 1.32
C PHE A 164 22.63 7.92 2.72
N MET A 165 21.82 6.91 3.07
CA MET A 165 21.96 6.20 4.36
C MET A 165 23.01 5.07 4.33
N ASP A 166 23.70 4.85 3.21
CA ASP A 166 24.66 3.76 2.96
C ASP A 166 24.11 2.35 3.27
N MET A 167 22.80 2.15 3.15
CA MET A 167 22.17 0.88 3.53
C MET A 167 22.33 -0.16 2.41
N LYS A 168 22.98 -1.28 2.75
CA LYS A 168 23.06 -2.45 1.85
C LYS A 168 21.66 -2.87 1.37
N PRO A 169 21.44 -3.07 0.06
CA PRO A 169 20.13 -3.43 -0.49
C PRO A 169 19.49 -4.66 0.18
N SER A 170 20.27 -5.67 0.54
CA SER A 170 19.79 -6.87 1.25
C SER A 170 19.22 -6.57 2.66
N LYS A 171 19.72 -5.54 3.36
CA LYS A 171 19.10 -5.06 4.62
C LYS A 171 17.74 -4.41 4.37
N ILE A 172 17.56 -3.73 3.24
CA ILE A 172 16.27 -3.14 2.84
C ILE A 172 15.29 -4.26 2.46
N ALA A 173 15.74 -5.28 1.72
CA ALA A 173 14.95 -6.48 1.40
C ALA A 173 14.53 -7.30 2.64
N ALA A 174 15.34 -7.27 3.71
CA ALA A 174 14.98 -7.84 4.99
C ALA A 174 13.83 -7.08 5.69
N SER A 175 13.69 -5.77 5.45
CA SER A 175 12.70 -4.88 6.08
C SER A 175 11.87 -4.08 5.07
N PRO A 176 11.02 -4.73 4.24
CA PRO A 176 10.26 -4.06 3.19
C PRO A 176 9.17 -3.11 3.73
N TYR A 177 8.91 -3.11 5.03
CA TYR A 177 8.04 -2.14 5.68
C TYR A 177 8.61 -0.72 5.71
N LEU A 178 9.91 -0.52 5.42
CA LEU A 178 10.52 0.81 5.24
C LEU A 178 9.77 1.68 4.21
N PHE A 179 9.18 1.05 3.18
CA PHE A 179 8.45 1.78 2.13
C PHE A 179 7.09 2.35 2.59
N THR A 180 6.51 1.85 3.68
CA THR A 180 5.18 2.25 4.18
C THR A 180 5.10 3.71 4.65
N SER A 181 6.23 4.26 5.11
CA SER A 181 6.30 5.63 5.63
C SER A 181 6.37 6.68 4.51
N SER A 182 5.84 7.88 4.74
CA SER A 182 5.96 8.99 3.78
C SER A 182 7.44 9.33 3.52
N LEU A 183 7.83 9.47 2.24
CA LEU A 183 9.21 9.83 1.89
C LEU A 183 9.58 11.22 2.46
N LYS A 184 8.85 12.25 2.03
CA LYS A 184 9.10 13.65 2.40
C LYS A 184 8.76 13.96 3.87
N LYS A 185 7.70 13.37 4.44
CA LYS A 185 7.24 13.70 5.80
C LYS A 185 7.81 12.83 6.92
N ARG A 186 8.51 11.73 6.62
CA ARG A 186 8.91 10.75 7.64
C ARG A 186 10.29 10.15 7.42
N ILE A 187 10.57 9.65 6.21
CA ILE A 187 11.82 8.97 5.89
C ILE A 187 12.98 9.96 5.84
N ILE A 188 12.85 11.03 5.05
CA ILE A 188 13.91 12.03 4.89
C ILE A 188 14.20 12.76 6.22
N PRO A 189 13.23 13.43 6.89
CA PRO A 189 13.50 14.16 8.13
C PRO A 189 14.22 13.35 9.22
N ARG A 190 13.82 12.09 9.38
CA ARG A 190 14.42 11.19 10.39
C ARG A 190 15.75 10.65 9.94
N GLY A 191 15.90 10.31 8.65
CA GLY A 191 17.17 9.85 8.09
C GLY A 191 18.26 10.91 8.14
N LEU A 192 17.92 12.19 7.89
CA LEU A 192 18.86 13.30 8.04
C LEU A 192 19.41 13.37 9.48
N VAL A 193 18.52 13.42 10.49
CA VAL A 193 18.91 13.41 11.91
C VAL A 193 19.78 12.20 12.25
N ILE A 194 19.37 10.99 11.88
CA ILE A 194 20.14 9.76 12.15
C ILE A 194 21.51 9.78 11.46
N LYS A 195 21.61 10.25 10.21
CA LYS A 195 22.88 10.39 9.49
C LYS A 195 23.78 11.41 10.19
N THR A 196 23.25 12.55 10.62
CA THR A 196 24.00 13.57 11.39
C THR A 196 24.54 12.98 12.71
N LEU A 197 23.72 12.26 13.47
CA LEU A 197 24.14 11.61 14.72
C LEU A 197 25.26 10.58 14.49
N ILE A 198 25.14 9.77 13.43
CA ILE A 198 26.17 8.80 13.03
C ILE A 198 27.48 9.51 12.62
N LEU A 199 27.40 10.57 11.82
CA LEU A 199 28.56 11.35 11.36
C LEU A 199 29.26 12.09 12.52
N LYS A 200 28.52 12.48 13.55
CA LYS A 200 29.07 13.06 14.80
C LYS A 200 29.55 12.00 15.80
N GLY A 201 29.48 10.71 15.48
CA GLY A 201 29.96 9.62 16.32
C GLY A 201 29.12 9.34 17.57
N VAL A 202 27.95 9.96 17.73
CA VAL A 202 27.08 9.80 18.90
C VAL A 202 26.04 8.67 18.74
N LEU A 203 26.00 8.02 17.58
CA LEU A 203 25.09 6.93 17.27
C LEU A 203 25.75 5.85 16.39
N GLU A 204 25.45 4.58 16.66
CA GLU A 204 25.99 3.44 15.91
C GLU A 204 25.44 3.35 14.47
N LYS A 205 26.30 2.92 13.54
CA LYS A 205 25.97 2.69 12.12
C LYS A 205 24.99 1.54 11.86
N ASN A 206 24.70 0.71 12.87
CA ASN A 206 23.92 -0.53 12.74
C ASN A 206 22.42 -0.35 13.07
N ILE A 207 21.98 0.86 13.44
CA ILE A 207 20.63 1.11 13.94
C ILE A 207 19.52 0.56 13.02
N ASN A 208 18.51 -0.08 13.62
CA ASN A 208 17.33 -0.54 12.91
C ASN A 208 16.50 0.67 12.45
N PHE A 209 16.71 1.15 11.22
CA PHE A 209 16.02 2.33 10.72
C PHE A 209 14.49 2.20 10.68
N TYR A 210 13.94 0.98 10.58
CA TYR A 210 12.49 0.78 10.68
C TYR A 210 11.94 1.14 12.07
N SER A 211 12.65 0.83 13.15
CA SER A 211 12.23 1.23 14.51
C SER A 211 12.27 2.74 14.69
N VAL A 212 13.17 3.44 14.00
CA VAL A 212 13.22 4.91 13.94
C VAL A 212 11.99 5.49 13.24
N LEU A 213 11.50 4.87 12.15
CA LEU A 213 10.37 5.40 11.38
C LEU A 213 9.02 5.29 12.13
N VAL A 214 8.79 4.22 12.89
CA VAL A 214 7.49 3.98 13.58
C VAL A 214 7.25 4.85 14.82
N LEU A 215 8.29 5.46 15.40
CA LEU A 215 8.38 5.90 16.80
C LEU A 215 7.44 7.03 17.34
N THR A 216 6.40 7.49 16.63
CA THR A 216 5.75 8.83 16.84
C THR A 216 6.74 10.00 16.69
N ASP A 217 6.26 11.26 16.60
CA ASP A 217 7.17 12.43 16.52
C ASP A 217 7.71 12.84 17.90
N LYS A 218 6.89 12.87 18.95
CA LYS A 218 7.31 13.12 20.33
C LYS A 218 8.48 12.21 20.75
N CYS A 219 8.29 10.89 20.72
CA CYS A 219 9.34 9.96 21.18
C CYS A 219 10.53 9.84 20.21
N PHE A 220 10.44 10.40 19.00
CA PHE A 220 11.59 10.56 18.11
C PHE A 220 12.43 11.79 18.51
N LEU A 221 11.78 12.93 18.76
CA LEU A 221 12.43 14.16 19.21
C LEU A 221 13.13 13.93 20.56
N GLU A 222 12.43 13.40 21.56
CA GLU A 222 12.97 13.10 22.89
C GLU A 222 14.23 12.22 22.82
N ARG A 223 14.24 11.23 21.91
CA ARG A 223 15.28 10.21 21.81
C ARG A 223 16.49 10.61 20.98
N TYR A 224 16.28 11.34 19.88
CA TYR A 224 17.32 11.59 18.86
C TYR A 224 17.64 13.08 18.67
N VAL A 225 16.79 14.00 19.15
CA VAL A 225 17.01 15.45 19.01
C VAL A 225 17.29 16.07 20.38
N ASP A 226 16.34 15.99 21.31
CA ASP A 226 16.42 16.66 22.62
C ASP A 226 17.59 16.16 23.46
N LYS A 227 17.85 14.85 23.42
CA LYS A 227 19.00 14.20 24.09
C LYS A 227 20.37 14.76 23.64
N HIS A 228 20.45 15.33 22.44
CA HIS A 228 21.70 15.77 21.83
C HIS A 228 21.75 17.30 21.58
N LYS A 229 20.70 18.05 21.95
CA LYS A 229 20.54 19.48 21.63
C LYS A 229 21.67 20.39 22.16
N GLU A 230 22.29 20.03 23.28
CA GLU A 230 23.39 20.82 23.86
C GLU A 230 24.68 20.72 23.03
N HIS A 231 24.89 19.57 22.36
CA HIS A 231 26.09 19.27 21.60
C HIS A 231 25.88 19.45 20.08
N ILE A 232 24.63 19.36 19.62
CA ILE A 232 24.23 19.48 18.21
C ILE A 232 22.91 20.28 18.13
N PRO A 233 22.92 21.60 18.43
CA PRO A 233 21.70 22.40 18.62
C PRO A 233 20.81 22.50 17.37
N TYR A 234 21.39 22.37 16.18
CA TYR A 234 20.68 22.45 14.89
C TYR A 234 19.93 21.16 14.49
N LEU A 235 19.93 20.09 15.30
CA LEU A 235 19.21 18.85 14.97
C LEU A 235 17.69 19.06 14.78
N PHE A 236 17.11 20.04 15.48
CA PHE A 236 15.70 20.39 15.31
C PHE A 236 15.44 21.03 13.94
N ASP A 237 16.29 21.94 13.47
CA ASP A 237 16.19 22.55 12.13
C ASP A 237 16.39 21.53 11.00
N VAL A 238 17.21 20.50 11.24
CA VAL A 238 17.37 19.33 10.36
C VAL A 238 16.08 18.52 10.30
N PHE A 239 15.43 18.28 11.44
CA PHE A 239 14.16 17.55 11.50
C PHE A 239 13.00 18.34 10.85
N GLU A 240 12.90 19.64 11.07
CA GLU A 240 11.88 20.48 10.42
C GLU A 240 12.14 20.74 8.93
N GLY A 241 13.34 20.39 8.42
CA GLY A 241 13.75 20.66 7.04
C GLY A 241 13.98 22.16 6.75
N LYS A 242 14.18 22.97 7.80
CA LYS A 242 14.48 24.41 7.68
C LYS A 242 15.92 24.68 7.25
N GLY A 243 16.82 23.74 7.55
CA GLY A 243 18.22 23.78 7.12
C GLY A 243 18.42 23.52 5.62
N ARG A 244 18.25 24.54 4.77
CA ARG A 244 18.57 24.46 3.31
C ARG A 244 20.03 24.07 3.03
N MET A 245 20.93 24.34 3.98
CA MET A 245 22.37 24.07 3.88
C MET A 245 22.72 22.57 3.78
N TYR A 246 22.05 21.71 4.55
CA TYR A 246 22.44 20.30 4.66
C TYR A 246 22.14 19.45 3.42
N SER A 247 21.19 19.85 2.57
CA SER A 247 21.00 19.23 1.26
C SER A 247 22.26 19.35 0.39
N GLN A 248 22.95 20.49 0.43
CA GLN A 248 24.16 20.71 -0.38
C GLN A 248 25.40 20.06 0.25
N GLU A 249 25.60 20.20 1.56
CA GLU A 249 26.73 19.58 2.29
C GLU A 249 26.69 18.04 2.26
N LEU A 250 25.50 17.43 2.13
CA LEU A 250 25.34 15.98 2.07
C LEU A 250 25.03 15.45 0.65
N GLY A 251 25.29 16.25 -0.39
CA GLY A 251 25.27 15.81 -1.79
C GLY A 251 23.90 15.55 -2.42
N PHE A 252 22.82 16.09 -1.86
CA PHE A 252 21.43 15.87 -2.31
C PHE A 252 20.86 17.07 -3.06
N GLN A 253 20.67 16.93 -4.38
CA GLN A 253 19.79 17.84 -5.13
C GLN A 253 18.34 17.32 -5.09
N TYR A 254 17.40 18.22 -4.76
CA TYR A 254 15.98 17.92 -4.90
C TYR A 254 15.59 17.95 -6.38
N GLY A 255 15.22 16.78 -6.93
CA GLY A 255 14.46 16.71 -8.18
C GLY A 255 13.10 17.38 -8.01
N GLN A 256 12.73 18.20 -9.00
CA GLN A 256 11.48 18.97 -9.04
C GLN A 256 10.22 18.05 -9.02
#